data_AF-A0AAV9XWV4-F1
#
_entry.id   AF-A0AAV9XWV4-F1
#
_cell.length_a   1.000
_cell.length_b   1.000
_cell.length_c   1.000
_cell.angle_alpha   90.00
_cell.angle_beta   90.00
_cell.angle_gamma   90.00
#
_symmetry.space_group_name_H-M   'P 1'
#
loop_
_entity.id
_entity.type
_entity.pdbx_description
1 polymer ?
#
loop_
_entity_poly.entity_id
_entity_poly.type
_entity_poly.pdbx_seq_one_letter_code
_entity_poly.pdbx_strand_id
1 'polypeptide(L)'
;MAGLKGKIHIKELLPKILNGKAIPIVTDCIFKEIELLNNTRGNEADFSGAKLIAKAYFRHKCGHIFSAEKSENKVENKIIFESDSDLNIEQVDKFENNVDVCTNYKQNLAKETNSSEENKSNKEFFAKKSIKGTEKERKFDSFRCILDVVSKNENDKKFIVASQDYLLRKKLNKIPGVPLLYLNGQVPVLEQPSSASNIRNSFKEESRMAPQEWEYSLIPSLKDSLKKNNET
;
A
#
# COMPACT_ATOMS: atom_id res chain seq x y z
N MET A 1 7.78 16.33 10.11
CA MET A 1 9.17 16.71 10.44
C MET A 1 10.02 17.00 9.22
N ALA A 2 10.23 16.07 8.29
CA ALA A 2 11.12 16.30 7.13
C ALA A 2 10.72 17.53 6.29
N GLY A 3 9.43 17.72 6.00
CA GLY A 3 8.96 18.92 5.29
C GLY A 3 9.30 20.23 6.02
N LEU A 4 9.15 20.28 7.35
CA LEU A 4 9.52 21.46 8.15
C LEU A 4 11.02 21.72 8.12
N LYS A 5 11.85 20.68 8.26
CA LYS A 5 13.32 20.80 8.18
C LYS A 5 13.77 21.31 6.81
N GLY A 6 13.12 20.86 5.74
CA GLY A 6 13.36 21.33 4.38
C GLY A 6 12.68 22.65 4.02
N LYS A 7 11.98 23.32 4.96
CA LYS A 7 11.17 24.53 4.71
C LYS A 7 10.16 24.36 3.57
N ILE A 8 9.54 23.18 3.49
CA ILE A 8 8.62 22.78 2.43
C ILE A 8 7.17 22.97 2.88
N HIS A 9 6.42 23.76 2.12
CA HIS A 9 4.97 23.92 2.30
C HIS A 9 4.22 22.81 1.55
N ILE A 10 4.06 21.65 2.20
CA ILE A 10 3.43 20.44 1.62
C ILE A 10 2.05 20.72 1.00
N LYS A 11 1.23 21.57 1.62
CA LYS A 11 -0.13 21.89 1.14
C LYS A 11 -0.13 22.57 -0.24
N GLU A 12 0.87 23.40 -0.51
CA GLU A 12 1.02 24.11 -1.80
C GLU A 12 1.82 23.30 -2.82
N LEU A 13 2.76 22.49 -2.33
CA LEU A 13 3.65 21.70 -3.17
C LEU A 13 2.95 20.46 -3.74
N LEU A 14 2.14 19.74 -2.94
CA LEU A 14 1.48 18.52 -3.40
C LEU A 14 0.63 18.70 -4.66
N PRO A 15 -0.21 19.75 -4.78
CA PRO A 15 -0.96 19.97 -6.01
C PRO A 15 -0.10 20.22 -7.24
N LYS A 16 1.07 20.84 -7.06
CA LYS A 16 2.03 21.13 -8.14
C LYS A 16 2.71 19.84 -8.63
N ILE A 17 3.16 18.97 -7.72
CA ILE A 17 3.81 17.70 -8.09
C ILE A 17 2.81 16.75 -8.76
N LEU A 18 1.58 16.68 -8.25
CA LEU A 18 0.58 15.72 -8.68
C LEU A 18 -0.26 16.22 -9.87
N ASN A 19 0.03 17.43 -10.39
CA ASN A 19 -0.73 18.07 -11.46
C ASN A 19 -2.26 18.03 -11.24
N GLY A 20 -2.70 18.20 -10.00
CA GLY A 20 -4.09 18.00 -9.62
C GLY A 20 -4.40 18.44 -8.20
N LYS A 21 -5.68 18.45 -7.83
CA LYS A 21 -6.09 18.82 -6.47
C LYS A 21 -5.65 17.72 -5.49
N ALA A 22 -4.74 18.07 -4.58
CA ALA A 22 -4.29 17.19 -3.50
C ALA A 22 -4.69 17.76 -2.15
N ILE A 23 -5.29 16.93 -1.29
CA ILE A 23 -5.67 17.31 0.08
C ILE A 23 -4.79 16.52 1.04
N PRO A 24 -3.94 17.18 1.84
CA PRO A 24 -3.17 16.48 2.86
C PRO A 24 -4.10 15.98 3.98
N ILE A 25 -3.92 14.72 4.36
CA ILE A 25 -4.73 14.02 5.34
C ILE A 25 -3.80 13.42 6.42
N VAL A 26 -4.25 13.43 7.67
CA VAL A 26 -3.55 12.80 8.80
C VAL A 26 -4.51 11.90 9.57
N THR A 27 -4.08 10.69 9.91
CA THR A 27 -4.88 9.74 10.68
C THR A 27 -4.91 10.09 12.16
N ASP A 28 -5.94 9.58 12.87
CA ASP A 28 -6.06 9.84 14.29
C ASP A 28 -4.82 9.41 15.10
N CYS A 29 -4.26 8.23 14.80
CA CYS A 29 -3.05 7.70 15.43
C CYS A 29 -1.81 8.57 15.22
N ILE A 30 -1.54 9.06 14.00
CA ILE A 30 -0.34 9.87 13.70
C ILE A 30 -0.29 11.13 14.54
N PHE A 31 -1.42 11.80 14.73
CA PHE A 31 -1.41 13.04 15.51
C PHE A 31 -1.37 12.76 17.01
N LYS A 32 -1.97 11.66 17.50
CA LYS A 32 -1.77 11.23 18.90
C LYS A 32 -0.29 10.93 19.15
N GLU A 33 0.40 10.33 18.18
CA GLU A 33 1.85 10.14 18.23
C GLU A 33 2.61 11.47 18.27
N ILE A 34 2.27 12.43 17.40
CA ILE A 34 2.87 13.78 17.43
C ILE A 34 2.64 14.46 18.78
N GLU A 35 1.44 14.33 19.37
CA GLU A 35 1.13 14.88 20.69
C GLU A 35 1.95 14.23 21.80
N LEU A 36 2.07 12.90 21.77
CA LEU A 36 2.90 12.17 22.72
C LEU A 36 4.36 12.61 22.62
N LEU A 37 4.91 12.71 21.41
CA LEU A 37 6.29 13.14 21.18
C LEU A 37 6.55 14.57 21.65
N ASN A 38 5.57 15.46 21.49
CA ASN A 38 5.66 16.83 21.97
C ASN A 38 5.70 16.95 23.50
N ASN A 39 5.13 15.97 24.22
CA ASN A 39 5.05 15.99 25.68
C ASN A 39 6.20 15.22 26.36
N THR A 40 6.83 14.27 25.66
CA THR A 40 7.82 13.35 26.24
C THR A 40 9.26 13.78 26.05
N ARG A 41 9.58 14.53 24.99
CA ARG A 41 10.96 14.97 24.73
C ARG A 41 11.21 16.35 25.34
N GLY A 42 11.79 16.38 26.54
CA GLY A 42 12.30 17.62 27.12
C GLY A 42 13.42 18.20 26.24
N ASN A 43 13.27 19.45 25.81
CA ASN A 43 14.23 20.35 25.13
C ASN A 43 15.06 19.86 23.91
N GLU A 44 15.06 18.58 23.53
CA GLU A 44 15.89 18.06 22.43
C GLU A 44 15.22 18.19 21.05
N ALA A 45 13.88 18.20 20.99
CA ALA A 45 13.15 18.31 19.73
C ALA A 45 11.74 18.87 19.92
N ASP A 46 11.50 20.06 19.37
CA ASP A 46 10.18 20.68 19.35
C ASP A 46 9.31 20.13 18.21
N PHE A 47 8.18 19.53 18.55
CA PHE A 47 7.17 19.05 17.59
C PHE A 47 5.96 20.00 17.47
N SER A 48 6.01 21.16 18.12
CA SER A 48 4.93 22.16 18.14
C SER A 48 4.51 22.61 16.74
N GLY A 49 5.49 22.92 15.88
CA GLY A 49 5.24 23.27 14.47
C GLY A 49 4.63 22.11 13.67
N ALA A 50 5.07 20.88 13.93
CA ALA A 50 4.49 19.70 13.28
C ALA A 50 3.05 19.46 13.71
N LYS A 51 2.74 19.65 15.01
CA LYS A 51 1.39 19.59 15.56
C LYS A 51 0.48 20.65 14.93
N LEU A 52 0.96 21.89 14.79
CA LEU A 52 0.19 22.99 14.19
C LEU A 52 -0.18 22.69 12.72
N ILE A 53 0.79 22.21 11.93
CA ILE A 53 0.55 21.82 10.53
C ILE A 53 -0.41 20.65 10.45
N ALA A 54 -0.20 19.60 11.26
CA ALA A 54 -1.06 18.42 11.26
C ALA A 54 -2.50 18.75 11.67
N LYS A 55 -2.70 19.74 12.54
CA LYS A 55 -4.03 20.25 12.93
C LYS A 55 -4.76 20.94 11.77
N ALA A 56 -4.02 21.56 10.85
CA ALA A 56 -4.60 22.22 9.67
C ALA A 56 -4.97 21.25 8.54
N TYR A 57 -4.51 20.00 8.61
CA TYR A 57 -4.81 18.96 7.61
C TYR A 57 -6.12 18.23 7.92
N PHE A 58 -6.71 17.62 6.89
CA PHE A 58 -7.95 16.90 7.08
C PHE A 58 -7.73 15.65 7.96
N ARG A 59 -8.67 15.39 8.84
CA ARG A 59 -8.57 14.35 9.86
C ARG A 59 -9.23 13.05 9.42
N HIS A 60 -8.45 12.00 9.20
CA HIS A 60 -9.00 10.68 8.92
C HIS A 60 -9.30 9.89 10.19
N LYS A 61 -10.57 9.53 10.38
CA LYS A 61 -11.08 8.72 11.49
C LYS A 61 -10.79 7.24 11.24
N CYS A 62 -9.67 6.74 11.78
CA CYS A 62 -9.23 5.36 11.58
C CYS A 62 -9.90 4.33 12.51
N GLY A 63 -10.53 4.79 13.61
CA GLY A 63 -11.23 3.91 14.56
C GLY A 63 -10.27 2.96 15.30
N HIS A 64 -9.03 3.38 15.52
CA HIS A 64 -8.03 2.67 16.31
C HIS A 64 -7.78 3.36 17.65
N ILE A 65 -7.35 2.59 18.63
CA ILE A 65 -6.80 3.10 19.88
C ILE A 65 -5.30 3.23 19.67
N PHE A 66 -4.74 4.42 19.90
CA PHE A 66 -3.31 4.62 19.70
C PHE A 66 -2.51 3.98 20.84
N SER A 67 -1.48 3.21 20.48
CA SER A 67 -0.47 2.70 21.41
C SER A 67 0.92 3.02 20.86
N ALA A 68 1.79 3.53 21.72
CA ALA A 68 3.16 3.89 21.37
C ALA A 68 4.14 2.71 21.53
N GLU A 69 3.67 1.56 21.99
CA GLU A 69 4.48 0.36 22.13
C GLU A 69 4.94 -0.11 20.74
N LYS A 70 6.23 0.10 20.45
CA LYS A 70 6.91 -0.73 19.47
C LYS A 70 6.79 -2.14 20.01
N SER A 71 6.16 -3.05 19.29
CA SER A 71 6.28 -4.46 19.63
C SER A 71 7.75 -4.83 19.46
N GLU A 72 8.52 -4.70 20.53
CA GLU A 72 9.76 -5.45 20.72
C GLU A 72 9.34 -6.90 20.70
N ASN A 73 9.34 -7.50 19.50
CA ASN A 73 9.56 -8.92 19.44
C ASN A 73 10.98 -9.10 19.97
N LYS A 74 11.11 -9.44 21.27
CA LYS A 74 12.25 -10.17 21.81
C LYS A 74 12.37 -11.47 21.03
N VAL A 75 12.95 -11.40 19.84
CA VAL A 75 13.74 -12.48 19.29
C VAL A 75 15.16 -12.00 19.50
N GLU A 76 15.83 -12.54 20.51
CA GLU A 76 17.25 -12.36 20.72
C GLU A 76 18.00 -12.87 19.49
N ASN A 77 18.21 -12.02 18.49
CA ASN A 77 19.30 -12.22 17.55
C ASN A 77 20.53 -11.57 18.18
N LYS A 78 21.21 -12.35 19.03
CA LYS A 78 22.57 -12.08 19.48
C LYS A 78 23.49 -12.15 18.27
N ILE A 79 23.62 -11.05 17.53
CA ILE A 79 24.68 -10.87 16.54
C ILE A 79 25.92 -10.48 17.32
N ILE A 80 26.84 -11.44 17.45
CA ILE A 80 28.22 -11.19 17.86
C ILE A 80 28.82 -10.30 16.77
N PHE A 81 29.18 -9.07 17.13
CA PHE A 81 30.03 -8.20 16.32
C PHE A 81 31.47 -8.69 16.49
N GLU A 82 32.02 -9.32 15.45
CA GLU A 82 33.45 -9.25 15.17
C GLU A 82 33.62 -8.49 13.86
N SER A 83 34.55 -7.56 13.91
CA SER A 83 35.01 -6.66 12.86
C SER A 83 35.68 -7.44 11.73
N ASP A 84 35.25 -7.20 10.49
CA ASP A 84 36.07 -6.64 9.40
C ASP A 84 35.51 -7.01 8.02
N SER A 85 35.48 -6.00 7.15
CA SER A 85 35.48 -6.03 5.68
C SER A 85 34.42 -6.85 4.90
N ASP A 86 33.82 -6.12 3.95
CA ASP A 86 33.15 -6.57 2.74
C ASP A 86 31.65 -6.93 2.80
N LEU A 87 30.85 -5.95 2.35
CA LEU A 87 29.43 -6.09 2.03
C LEU A 87 29.23 -7.12 0.91
N ASN A 88 28.74 -8.32 1.24
CA ASN A 88 28.28 -9.31 0.27
C ASN A 88 26.74 -9.32 0.16
N ILE A 89 26.27 -8.88 -1.00
CA ILE A 89 24.87 -8.74 -1.42
C ILE A 89 24.38 -10.09 -1.95
N GLU A 90 24.15 -11.09 -1.08
CA GLU A 90 23.59 -12.38 -1.55
C GLU A 90 22.81 -13.22 -0.51
N GLN A 91 22.44 -12.67 0.66
CA GLN A 91 21.71 -13.45 1.69
C GLN A 91 20.41 -12.78 2.21
N VAL A 92 19.72 -12.01 1.38
CA VAL A 92 18.44 -11.36 1.76
C VAL A 92 17.21 -12.26 1.55
N ASP A 93 17.37 -13.46 0.97
CA ASP A 93 16.25 -14.30 0.46
C ASP A 93 15.68 -15.35 1.44
N LYS A 94 15.88 -15.25 2.76
CA LYS A 94 15.33 -16.24 3.72
C LYS A 94 14.50 -15.70 4.89
N PHE A 95 14.01 -14.47 4.82
CA PHE A 95 13.06 -13.91 5.80
C PHE A 95 11.71 -13.51 5.18
N GLU A 96 11.23 -14.31 4.22
CA GLU A 96 9.85 -14.27 3.73
C GLU A 96 9.14 -15.54 4.19
N ASN A 97 8.45 -15.47 5.33
CA ASN A 97 7.39 -16.38 5.73
C ASN A 97 6.82 -15.88 7.06
N ASN A 98 5.80 -15.01 7.00
CA ASN A 98 4.71 -14.91 7.99
C ASN A 98 3.79 -13.67 7.85
N VAL A 99 3.78 -12.98 6.69
CA VAL A 99 2.59 -12.21 6.26
C VAL A 99 2.55 -12.19 4.72
N ASP A 100 2.37 -13.36 4.10
CA ASP A 100 2.22 -13.44 2.64
C ASP A 100 0.78 -13.11 2.23
N VAL A 101 0.55 -11.83 2.00
CA VAL A 101 -0.68 -11.31 1.37
C VAL A 101 -0.72 -11.67 -0.13
N CYS A 102 0.43 -12.02 -0.73
CA CYS A 102 0.56 -12.23 -2.17
C CYS A 102 0.10 -13.62 -2.67
N THR A 103 0.04 -14.65 -1.81
CA THR A 103 -0.29 -16.03 -2.24
C THR A 103 -1.78 -16.20 -2.54
N ASN A 104 -2.64 -15.35 -1.97
CA ASN A 104 -4.08 -15.41 -2.18
C ASN A 104 -4.53 -14.88 -3.55
N TYR A 105 -3.70 -14.09 -4.26
CA TYR A 105 -4.11 -13.52 -5.55
C TYR A 105 -3.93 -14.51 -6.71
N LYS A 106 -2.82 -15.27 -6.74
CA LYS A 106 -2.58 -16.28 -7.80
C LYS A 106 -3.57 -17.44 -7.78
N GLN A 107 -4.11 -17.80 -6.61
CA GLN A 107 -5.08 -18.90 -6.48
C GLN A 107 -6.51 -18.53 -6.91
N ASN A 108 -6.82 -17.22 -7.00
CA ASN A 108 -8.15 -16.74 -7.37
C ASN A 108 -8.30 -16.40 -8.86
N LEU A 109 -7.20 -16.23 -9.61
CA LEU A 109 -7.22 -15.94 -11.05
C LEU A 109 -7.59 -17.14 -11.94
N ALA A 110 -7.45 -18.38 -11.44
CA ALA A 110 -7.68 -19.60 -12.22
C ALA A 110 -9.14 -20.10 -12.22
N LYS A 111 -10.08 -19.39 -11.58
CA LYS A 111 -11.46 -19.88 -11.35
C LYS A 111 -12.54 -19.22 -12.21
N GLU A 112 -12.22 -18.18 -12.98
CA GLU A 112 -13.25 -17.38 -13.68
C GLU A 112 -13.51 -17.81 -15.14
N THR A 113 -12.95 -18.92 -15.63
CA THR A 113 -13.05 -19.27 -17.06
C THR A 113 -14.03 -20.38 -17.45
N ASN A 114 -14.89 -20.95 -16.60
CA ASN A 114 -15.90 -21.93 -17.07
C ASN A 114 -17.21 -21.91 -16.25
N SER A 115 -18.27 -21.34 -16.82
CA SER A 115 -19.69 -21.70 -16.54
C SER A 115 -19.96 -23.12 -17.09
N SER A 116 -20.87 -23.97 -16.63
CA SER A 116 -22.18 -23.79 -15.98
C SER A 116 -22.66 -25.18 -15.53
N GLU A 117 -23.43 -25.21 -14.44
CA GLU A 117 -24.36 -26.28 -14.01
C GLU A 117 -23.75 -27.64 -13.58
N GLU A 118 -23.54 -27.80 -12.27
CA GLU A 118 -24.25 -28.78 -11.44
C GLU A 118 -23.90 -28.63 -9.93
N ASN A 119 -24.95 -28.39 -9.15
CA ASN A 119 -25.19 -28.94 -7.81
C ASN A 119 -24.33 -28.55 -6.58
N LYS A 120 -24.86 -27.54 -5.87
CA LYS A 120 -25.24 -27.61 -4.43
C LYS A 120 -24.24 -28.28 -3.47
N SER A 121 -23.04 -27.74 -3.38
CA SER A 121 -22.23 -27.64 -2.16
C SER A 121 -21.05 -26.74 -2.52
N ASN A 122 -20.34 -26.13 -1.57
CA ASN A 122 -19.23 -25.20 -1.82
C ASN A 122 -19.59 -23.72 -2.06
N LYS A 123 -20.78 -23.27 -1.64
CA LYS A 123 -21.02 -21.84 -1.33
C LYS A 123 -20.49 -21.43 0.06
N GLU A 124 -19.77 -22.31 0.75
CA GLU A 124 -19.27 -22.12 2.11
C GLU A 124 -17.74 -22.21 2.22
N PHE A 125 -16.99 -21.41 1.45
CA PHE A 125 -15.55 -21.29 1.75
C PHE A 125 -14.95 -19.87 1.60
N PHE A 126 -15.60 -18.97 0.85
CA PHE A 126 -15.21 -17.54 0.80
C PHE A 126 -16.22 -16.60 1.48
N ALA A 127 -17.28 -17.15 2.05
CA ALA A 127 -18.24 -16.46 2.89
C ALA A 127 -18.32 -17.13 4.26
N LYS A 128 -17.24 -17.09 5.03
CA LYS A 128 -17.19 -17.26 6.50
C LYS A 128 -15.73 -17.24 6.96
N LYS A 129 -15.20 -16.05 7.15
CA LYS A 129 -14.46 -15.78 8.40
C LYS A 129 -15.04 -14.56 9.10
N SER A 130 -16.37 -14.53 9.21
CA SER A 130 -16.99 -14.13 10.48
C SER A 130 -16.62 -15.18 11.53
N ILE A 131 -15.35 -15.20 11.96
CA ILE A 131 -15.11 -15.63 13.32
C ILE A 131 -15.90 -14.62 14.14
N LYS A 132 -16.86 -15.11 14.95
CA LYS A 132 -17.36 -14.38 16.12
C LYS A 132 -16.16 -14.10 17.03
N GLY A 133 -15.37 -13.10 16.65
CA GLY A 133 -14.23 -12.63 17.39
C GLY A 133 -14.78 -11.64 18.38
N THR A 134 -14.59 -11.91 19.66
CA THR A 134 -14.61 -10.88 20.69
C THR A 134 -14.04 -9.59 20.11
N GLU A 135 -14.78 -8.48 20.20
CA GLU A 135 -14.34 -7.16 19.72
C GLU A 135 -13.07 -6.76 20.48
N LYS A 136 -11.92 -7.25 20.04
CA LYS A 136 -10.63 -6.90 20.60
C LYS A 136 -10.36 -5.47 20.16
N GLU A 137 -10.18 -4.60 21.14
CA GLU A 137 -9.73 -3.22 20.96
C GLU A 137 -8.54 -3.18 19.98
N ARG A 138 -8.72 -2.52 18.83
CA ARG A 138 -7.66 -2.38 17.81
C ARG A 138 -6.64 -1.32 18.27
N LYS A 139 -5.66 -1.75 19.07
CA LYS A 139 -4.56 -0.93 19.58
C LYS A 139 -3.41 -0.89 18.59
N PHE A 140 -3.19 0.24 17.90
CA PHE A 140 -2.17 0.39 16.86
C PHE A 140 -1.25 1.58 17.10
N ASP A 141 -0.01 1.44 16.64
CA ASP A 141 0.90 2.56 16.40
C ASP A 141 0.54 3.28 15.09
N SER A 142 1.20 4.40 14.82
CA SER A 142 1.00 5.14 13.57
C SER A 142 1.35 4.34 12.32
N PHE A 143 2.39 3.52 12.40
CA PHE A 143 2.86 2.68 11.30
C PHE A 143 1.80 1.65 10.88
N ARG A 144 1.28 0.86 11.84
CA ARG A 144 0.21 -0.12 11.61
C ARG A 144 -1.10 0.56 11.25
N CYS A 145 -1.38 1.75 11.79
CA CYS A 145 -2.56 2.53 11.41
C CYS A 145 -2.60 2.79 9.90
N ILE A 146 -1.50 3.28 9.32
CA ILE A 146 -1.42 3.52 7.87
C ILE A 146 -1.57 2.22 7.08
N LEU A 147 -0.88 1.14 7.51
CA LEU A 147 -1.02 -0.17 6.86
C LEU A 147 -2.47 -0.65 6.87
N ASP A 148 -3.17 -0.59 8.00
CA ASP A 148 -4.59 -1.01 8.08
C ASP A 148 -5.49 -0.14 7.20
N VAL A 149 -5.35 1.19 7.28
CA VAL A 149 -6.18 2.14 6.52
C VAL A 149 -6.04 1.93 5.01
N VAL A 150 -4.83 1.68 4.52
CA VAL A 150 -4.57 1.48 3.08
C VAL A 150 -4.88 0.04 2.65
N SER A 151 -4.54 -0.96 3.46
CA SER A 151 -4.68 -2.38 3.08
C SER A 151 -6.11 -2.91 3.13
N LYS A 152 -6.94 -2.39 4.04
CA LYS A 152 -8.27 -2.98 4.35
C LYS A 152 -9.17 -3.18 3.11
N ASN A 153 -9.10 -2.26 2.14
CA ASN A 153 -9.90 -2.29 0.92
C ASN A 153 -9.02 -2.12 -0.33
N GLU A 154 -7.78 -2.62 -0.34
CA GLU A 154 -6.84 -2.48 -1.47
C GLU A 154 -6.75 -1.04 -2.04
N ASN A 155 -6.68 -0.05 -1.14
CA ASN A 155 -6.64 1.35 -1.48
C ASN A 155 -7.79 1.85 -2.39
N ASP A 156 -9.03 1.37 -2.19
CA ASP A 156 -10.22 1.83 -2.92
C ASP A 156 -10.43 3.36 -2.85
N LYS A 157 -10.08 3.97 -1.72
CA LYS A 157 -10.12 5.44 -1.52
C LYS A 157 -9.00 6.20 -2.24
N LYS A 158 -8.09 5.48 -2.93
CA LYS A 158 -6.98 6.01 -3.74
C LYS A 158 -6.08 6.96 -2.97
N PHE A 159 -5.72 6.57 -1.75
CA PHE A 159 -4.73 7.31 -0.97
C PHE A 159 -3.36 7.27 -1.63
N ILE A 160 -2.67 8.39 -1.58
CA ILE A 160 -1.24 8.51 -1.84
C ILE A 160 -0.57 8.64 -0.48
N VAL A 161 0.44 7.82 -0.21
CA VAL A 161 1.10 7.83 1.10
C VAL A 161 2.41 8.59 1.00
N ALA A 162 2.52 9.68 1.76
CA ALA A 162 3.74 10.45 1.91
C ALA A 162 4.45 10.07 3.22
N SER A 163 5.57 9.34 3.14
CA SER A 163 6.32 8.86 4.32
C SER A 163 7.82 8.87 4.09
N GLN A 164 8.58 9.27 5.11
CA GLN A 164 10.04 9.12 5.14
C GLN A 164 10.49 7.73 5.62
N ASP A 165 9.60 6.97 6.25
CA ASP A 165 9.93 5.62 6.73
C ASP A 165 10.02 4.65 5.54
N TYR A 166 11.24 4.16 5.30
CA TYR A 166 11.53 3.17 4.27
C TYR A 166 10.79 1.84 4.48
N LEU A 167 10.67 1.36 5.73
CA LEU A 167 10.01 0.09 6.01
C LEU A 167 8.51 0.17 5.72
N LEU A 168 7.88 1.32 6.02
CA LEU A 168 6.47 1.55 5.71
C LEU A 168 6.25 1.54 4.21
N ARG A 169 7.09 2.27 3.47
CA ARG A 169 7.06 2.32 2.00
C ARG A 169 7.26 0.93 1.40
N LYS A 170 8.27 0.18 1.84
CA LYS A 170 8.54 -1.18 1.36
C LYS A 170 7.33 -2.12 1.57
N LYS A 171 6.65 -2.04 2.72
CA LYS A 171 5.44 -2.84 2.98
C LYS A 171 4.25 -2.41 2.13
N LEU A 172 4.03 -1.10 1.98
CA LEU A 172 2.94 -0.56 1.15
C LEU A 172 3.18 -0.78 -0.35
N ASN A 173 4.43 -0.82 -0.80
CA ASN A 173 4.79 -1.06 -2.20
C ASN A 173 4.33 -2.47 -2.67
N LYS A 174 4.21 -3.44 -1.74
CA LYS A 174 3.63 -4.76 -2.02
C LYS A 174 2.12 -4.70 -2.37
N ILE A 175 1.43 -3.61 -2.03
CA ILE A 175 0.00 -3.44 -2.29
C ILE A 175 -0.16 -2.73 -3.64
N PRO A 176 -0.97 -3.27 -4.57
CA PRO A 176 -1.18 -2.62 -5.86
C PRO A 176 -1.98 -1.33 -5.72
N GLY A 177 -1.66 -0.32 -6.54
CA GLY A 177 -2.41 0.93 -6.62
C GLY A 177 -2.15 1.90 -5.46
N VAL A 178 -0.99 1.81 -4.79
CA VAL A 178 -0.57 2.75 -3.73
C VAL A 178 0.62 3.57 -4.19
N PRO A 179 0.43 4.82 -4.65
CA PRO A 179 1.54 5.72 -4.94
C PRO A 179 2.23 6.16 -3.64
N LEU A 180 3.56 6.16 -3.66
CA LEU A 180 4.41 6.49 -2.52
C LEU A 180 5.22 7.75 -2.79
N LEU A 181 5.21 8.69 -1.84
CA LEU A 181 5.95 9.94 -1.91
C LEU A 181 6.91 10.04 -0.72
N TYR A 182 8.13 10.49 -0.96
CA TYR A 182 9.10 10.82 0.10
C TYR A 182 9.85 12.10 -0.25
N LEU A 183 10.63 12.65 0.68
CA LEU A 183 11.46 13.83 0.46
C LEU A 183 12.93 13.42 0.44
N ASN A 184 13.64 13.73 -0.64
CA ASN A 184 15.10 13.69 -0.70
C ASN A 184 15.63 15.11 -0.52
N GLY A 185 16.03 15.47 0.70
CA GLY A 185 16.31 16.86 1.05
C GLY A 185 15.07 17.74 0.89
N GLN A 186 15.15 18.75 0.01
CA GLN A 186 14.02 19.65 -0.31
C GLN A 186 13.16 19.15 -1.49
N VAL A 187 13.58 18.07 -2.17
CA VAL A 187 12.93 17.59 -3.38
C VAL A 187 11.94 16.48 -3.04
N PRO A 188 10.64 16.64 -3.36
CA PRO A 188 9.66 15.56 -3.29
C PRO A 188 9.89 14.56 -4.42
N VAL A 189 9.94 13.28 -4.08
CA VAL A 189 10.13 12.18 -5.03
C VAL A 189 8.93 11.26 -4.95
N LEU A 190 8.25 11.11 -6.08
CA LEU A 190 7.23 10.09 -6.27
C LEU A 190 7.92 8.80 -6.72
N GLU A 191 7.68 7.71 -6.00
CA GLU A 191 8.22 6.40 -6.38
C GLU A 191 7.59 5.92 -7.69
N GLN A 192 8.35 5.11 -8.42
CA GLN A 192 7.81 4.39 -9.55
C GLN A 192 6.72 3.41 -9.08
N PRO A 193 5.69 3.15 -9.90
CA PRO A 193 4.67 2.16 -9.59
C PRO A 193 5.29 0.80 -9.25
N SER A 194 4.76 0.15 -8.22
CA SER A 194 5.24 -1.16 -7.80
C SER A 194 4.98 -2.24 -8.86
N SER A 195 5.75 -3.34 -8.81
CA SER A 195 5.49 -4.51 -9.66
C SER A 195 4.06 -5.02 -9.49
N ALA A 196 3.55 -5.05 -8.25
CA ALA A 196 2.16 -5.40 -7.95
C ALA A 196 1.17 -4.47 -8.68
N SER A 197 1.44 -3.16 -8.69
CA SER A 197 0.60 -2.17 -9.39
C SER A 197 0.65 -2.35 -10.91
N ASN A 198 1.85 -2.57 -11.47
CA ASN A 198 2.03 -2.81 -12.90
C ASN A 198 1.28 -4.07 -13.35
N ILE A 199 1.40 -5.17 -12.60
CA ILE A 199 0.69 -6.41 -12.88
C ILE A 199 -0.84 -6.17 -12.86
N ARG A 200 -1.37 -5.54 -11.81
CA ARG A 200 -2.82 -5.23 -11.71
C ARG A 200 -3.28 -4.33 -12.86
N ASN A 201 -2.45 -3.37 -13.27
CA ASN A 201 -2.77 -2.49 -14.39
C ASN A 201 -2.78 -3.28 -15.69
N SER A 202 -1.77 -4.09 -15.99
CA SER A 202 -1.73 -4.91 -17.21
C SER A 202 -2.94 -5.83 -17.32
N PHE A 203 -3.33 -6.52 -16.24
CA PHE A 203 -4.55 -7.35 -16.23
C PHE A 203 -5.82 -6.54 -16.51
N LYS A 204 -5.93 -5.35 -15.90
CA LYS A 204 -7.07 -4.46 -16.10
C LYS A 204 -7.12 -3.91 -17.53
N GLU A 205 -5.97 -3.52 -18.07
CA GLU A 205 -5.84 -2.99 -19.43
C GLU A 205 -6.13 -4.07 -20.47
N GLU A 206 -5.65 -5.31 -20.27
CA GLU A 206 -5.99 -6.46 -21.11
C GLU A 206 -7.50 -6.72 -21.15
N SER A 207 -8.16 -6.65 -19.99
CA SER A 207 -9.63 -6.78 -19.91
C SER A 207 -10.37 -5.63 -20.60
N ARG A 208 -9.78 -4.43 -20.69
CA ARG A 208 -10.37 -3.27 -21.39
C ARG A 208 -10.14 -3.30 -22.90
N MET A 209 -9.03 -3.91 -23.33
CA MET A 209 -8.65 -4.06 -24.74
C MET A 209 -9.25 -5.30 -25.40
N ALA A 210 -9.73 -6.27 -24.62
CA ALA A 210 -10.40 -7.44 -25.14
C ALA A 210 -11.67 -7.05 -25.93
N PRO A 211 -11.94 -7.73 -27.08
CA PRO A 211 -13.20 -7.59 -27.78
C PRO A 211 -14.39 -7.84 -26.84
N GLN A 212 -15.50 -7.17 -27.09
CA GLN A 212 -16.76 -7.42 -26.39
C GLN A 212 -17.26 -8.84 -26.69
N GLU A 213 -18.05 -9.42 -25.79
CA GLU A 213 -18.47 -10.84 -25.90
C GLU A 213 -19.12 -11.18 -27.25
N TRP A 214 -19.94 -10.28 -27.81
CA TRP A 214 -20.59 -10.46 -29.10
C TRP A 214 -19.63 -10.32 -30.30
N GLU A 215 -18.52 -9.60 -30.14
CA GLU A 215 -17.53 -9.41 -31.21
C GLU A 215 -16.77 -10.71 -31.49
N TYR A 216 -16.63 -11.61 -30.51
CA TYR A 216 -15.90 -12.88 -30.67
C TYR A 216 -16.45 -13.75 -31.79
N SER A 217 -17.77 -13.75 -32.01
CA SER A 217 -18.41 -14.51 -33.08
C SER A 217 -18.04 -14.01 -34.49
N LEU A 218 -17.61 -12.75 -34.61
CA LEU A 218 -17.24 -12.10 -35.88
C LEU A 218 -15.74 -12.21 -36.17
N ILE A 219 -14.89 -12.51 -35.17
CA ILE A 219 -13.44 -12.57 -35.34
C ILE A 219 -13.01 -13.65 -36.37
N PRO A 220 -13.57 -14.87 -36.39
CA PRO A 220 -13.18 -15.90 -37.35
C PRO A 220 -13.40 -15.46 -38.81
N SER A 221 -14.57 -14.89 -39.12
CA SER A 221 -14.93 -14.47 -40.47
C SER A 221 -14.09 -13.28 -40.96
N LEU A 222 -13.74 -12.35 -40.07
CA LEU A 222 -12.82 -11.24 -40.37
C LEU A 222 -11.42 -11.75 -40.66
N LYS A 223 -10.93 -12.74 -39.90
CA LYS A 223 -9.60 -13.32 -40.08
C LYS A 223 -9.47 -14.03 -41.43
N ASP A 224 -10.51 -14.76 -41.85
CA ASP A 224 -10.54 -15.42 -43.16
C ASP A 224 -10.59 -14.42 -44.32
N SER A 225 -11.28 -13.30 -44.13
CA SER A 225 -11.34 -12.22 -45.12
C SER A 225 -9.98 -11.52 -45.29
N LEU A 226 -9.23 -11.29 -44.21
CA LEU A 226 -7.88 -10.71 -44.27
C LEU A 226 -6.88 -11.63 -44.97
N LYS A 227 -6.95 -12.95 -44.75
CA LYS A 227 -6.07 -13.90 -45.43
C LYS A 227 -6.24 -13.88 -46.93
N LYS A 228 -7.49 -13.89 -47.41
CA LYS A 228 -7.81 -13.82 -48.85
C LYS A 228 -7.24 -12.57 -49.51
N ASN A 229 -7.26 -11.44 -48.82
CA ASN A 229 -6.73 -10.17 -49.34
C ASN A 229 -5.20 -10.08 -49.37
N ASN A 230 -4.50 -10.89 -48.56
CA ASN A 230 -3.03 -10.91 -48.52
C ASN A 230 -2.43 -11.92 -49.51
N GLU A 231 -3.25 -12.78 -50.09
CA GLU A 231 -2.87 -13.78 -51.11
C GLU A 231 -3.11 -13.28 -52.55
N THR A 232 -3.57 -12.04 -52.72
CA THR A 232 -3.75 -11.34 -54.00
C THR A 232 -2.79 -10.18 -54.14
#